data_AF-A0A1K2H856-F1
#
_entry.id   AF-A0A1K2H856-F1
#
_cell.length_a   1.000
_cell.length_b   1.000
_cell.length_c   1.000
_cell.angle_alpha   90.00
_cell.angle_beta   90.00
_cell.angle_gamma   90.00
#
_symmetry.space_group_name_H-M   'P 1'
#
loop_
_entity.id
_entity.type
_entity.pdbx_description
1 polymer ?
#
loop_
_entity_poly.entity_id
_entity_poly.type
_entity_poly.pdbx_seq_one_letter_code
_entity_poly.pdbx_strand_id
1 'polypeptide(L)'
;MMALRWAKRLGLNADSPARAGLSGLTRVGGLLLVLCLGTLAWAVDLRYAPFPPGKWPPACPLKALENTAPTTGYRFQPKGASIRLDIDEDADGNLQAQLVRSANGQPLSARYALTGSTLGFDGAFSAELSPDGRPDLLIVQRSGGAGLAAGYAWLTVFVSQGDRYVVSSIESYDPAPHDWLKPGRAKHCQLIQTTPIWTDATRDGRAHSFWVYQLLDFAHGQPRYVNQARAGFPLWVDYRYKASHRATRKLSAQQKQAAWAKRDFGHIGPAKPAATPLP
;
A
#
# COMPACT_ATOMS: atom_id res chain seq x y z
N MET A 1 -9.58 16.74 4.43
CA MET A 1 -9.32 18.03 5.12
C MET A 1 -7.84 18.35 5.40
N MET A 2 -6.89 17.41 5.29
CA MET A 2 -5.45 17.67 5.50
C MET A 2 -4.74 18.38 4.32
N ALA A 3 -5.20 18.19 3.08
CA ALA A 3 -4.56 18.77 1.89
C ALA A 3 -4.65 20.32 1.82
N LEU A 4 -5.67 20.94 2.43
CA LEU A 4 -5.85 22.40 2.38
C LEU A 4 -4.91 23.19 3.31
N ARG A 5 -4.29 22.56 4.31
CA ARG A 5 -3.39 23.28 5.25
C ARG A 5 -1.97 23.47 4.71
N TRP A 6 -1.56 22.73 3.68
CA TRP A 6 -0.25 22.87 3.05
C TRP A 6 -0.19 23.99 1.99
N ALA A 7 -1.27 24.20 1.23
CA ALA A 7 -1.29 25.20 0.16
C ALA A 7 -1.23 26.66 0.67
N LYS A 8 -1.81 26.94 1.85
CA LYS A 8 -1.87 28.30 2.42
C LYS A 8 -0.52 28.86 2.89
N ARG A 9 0.54 28.05 2.94
CA ARG A 9 1.89 28.48 3.38
C ARG A 9 2.83 28.91 2.24
N LEU A 10 2.41 28.77 0.98
CA LEU A 10 3.25 29.05 -0.20
C LEU A 10 2.90 30.37 -0.94
N GLY A 11 2.00 31.20 -0.41
CA GLY A 11 1.82 32.57 -0.92
C GLY A 11 1.35 32.70 -2.37
N LEU A 12 0.68 31.68 -2.92
CA LEU A 12 0.09 31.76 -4.26
C LEU A 12 -1.27 32.45 -4.19
N ASN A 13 -1.26 33.79 -4.22
CA ASN A 13 -2.45 34.58 -4.55
C ASN A 13 -2.61 34.60 -6.07
N ALA A 14 -3.70 34.02 -6.57
CA ALA A 14 -4.10 34.11 -7.95
C ALA A 14 -5.07 35.28 -8.10
N ASP A 15 -4.55 36.45 -8.45
CA ASP A 15 -5.34 37.57 -8.98
C ASP A 15 -4.50 38.35 -9.99
N SER A 16 -4.76 38.14 -11.29
CA SER A 16 -4.72 39.16 -12.34
C SER A 16 -5.13 38.55 -13.69
N PRO A 17 -6.13 39.13 -14.39
CA PRO A 17 -6.52 38.70 -15.73
C PRO A 17 -5.78 39.47 -16.84
N ALA A 18 -5.82 38.87 -18.02
CA ALA A 18 -5.59 39.43 -19.35
C ALA A 18 -4.13 39.65 -19.82
N ARG A 19 -3.72 38.82 -20.79
CA ARG A 19 -3.49 39.22 -22.19
C ARG A 19 -3.35 37.99 -23.09
N ALA A 20 -4.20 37.93 -24.10
CA ALA A 20 -4.15 36.94 -25.18
C ALA A 20 -3.02 37.29 -26.15
N GLY A 21 -2.31 36.28 -26.63
CA GLY A 21 -1.32 36.43 -27.71
C GLY A 21 -0.50 35.16 -27.94
N LEU A 22 -0.76 34.50 -29.08
CA LEU A 22 0.10 33.56 -29.81
C LEU A 22 0.95 32.56 -28.99
N SER A 23 0.45 31.33 -28.73
CA SER A 23 1.30 30.17 -28.35
C SER A 23 0.56 28.81 -28.39
N GLY A 24 -0.24 28.55 -29.42
CA GLY A 24 -1.05 27.33 -29.51
C GLY A 24 -0.26 26.02 -29.70
N LEU A 25 0.94 26.08 -30.29
CA LEU A 25 1.72 24.88 -30.66
C LEU A 25 2.85 24.53 -29.66
N THR A 26 3.25 25.45 -28.79
CA THR A 26 4.27 25.18 -27.74
C THR A 26 3.67 24.68 -26.42
N ARG A 27 2.38 24.89 -26.18
CA ARG A 27 1.70 24.46 -24.93
C ARG A 27 1.40 22.96 -24.88
N VAL A 28 1.14 22.33 -26.03
CA VAL A 28 0.86 20.88 -26.08
C VAL A 28 2.14 20.06 -25.87
N GLY A 29 3.28 20.49 -26.42
CA GLY A 29 4.58 19.85 -26.20
C GLY A 29 5.07 19.97 -24.76
N GLY A 30 4.85 21.12 -24.10
CA GLY A 30 5.22 21.32 -22.70
C GLY A 30 4.41 20.45 -21.72
N LEU A 31 3.12 20.24 -21.98
CA LEU A 31 2.26 19.39 -21.13
C LEU A 31 2.66 17.91 -21.23
N LEU A 32 3.01 17.44 -22.43
CA LEU A 32 3.54 16.09 -22.66
C LEU A 32 4.91 15.87 -22.00
N LEU A 33 5.79 16.88 -21.99
CA LEU A 33 7.08 16.78 -21.31
C LEU A 33 6.95 16.73 -19.78
N VAL A 34 6.00 17.46 -19.19
CA VAL A 34 5.70 17.42 -17.74
C VAL A 34 5.05 16.08 -17.36
N LEU A 35 4.21 15.50 -18.22
CA LEU A 35 3.65 14.16 -18.01
C LEU A 35 4.70 13.04 -18.17
N CYS A 36 5.63 13.16 -19.13
CA CYS A 36 6.72 12.19 -19.31
C CYS A 36 7.86 12.33 -18.27
N LEU A 37 8.04 13.50 -17.65
CA LEU A 37 8.95 13.65 -16.50
C LEU A 37 8.32 13.18 -15.18
N GLY A 38 7.00 13.02 -15.13
CA GLY A 38 6.29 12.43 -14.00
C GLY A 38 6.40 10.90 -13.91
N THR A 39 6.78 10.21 -14.99
CA THR A 39 6.85 8.74 -15.03
C THR A 39 8.17 8.15 -14.55
N LEU A 40 9.18 8.97 -14.22
CA LEU A 40 10.42 8.51 -13.56
C LEU A 40 10.32 8.47 -12.03
N ALA A 41 9.16 8.83 -11.46
CA ALA A 41 8.89 8.72 -10.02
C ALA A 41 8.36 7.31 -9.65
N TRP A 42 8.98 6.25 -10.16
CA TRP A 42 8.50 4.89 -9.97
C TRP A 42 9.64 3.99 -9.52
N ALA A 43 9.85 3.96 -8.21
CA ALA A 43 10.36 2.83 -7.47
C ALA A 43 10.37 3.22 -6.00
N VAL A 44 10.12 2.24 -5.14
CA VAL A 44 10.53 2.28 -3.74
C VAL A 44 11.91 2.90 -3.73
N ASP A 45 12.11 3.95 -2.94
CA ASP A 45 13.45 4.50 -2.81
C ASP A 45 14.29 3.49 -2.03
N LEU A 46 14.81 2.49 -2.76
CA LEU A 46 15.58 1.36 -2.24
C LEU A 46 16.80 1.85 -1.47
N ARG A 47 17.18 3.11 -1.63
CA ARG A 47 18.16 3.80 -0.78
C ARG A 47 17.81 3.72 0.71
N TYR A 48 16.55 3.58 1.10
CA TYR A 48 16.12 3.47 2.49
C TYR A 48 15.72 2.08 2.94
N ALA A 49 15.80 1.08 2.05
CA ALA A 49 15.39 -0.29 2.30
C ALA A 49 15.85 -0.86 3.65
N PRO A 50 15.12 -1.79 4.25
CA PRO A 50 15.50 -2.36 5.55
C PRO A 50 16.74 -3.25 5.47
N PHE A 51 17.19 -3.57 4.25
CA PHE A 51 18.40 -4.36 4.00
C PHE A 51 19.38 -3.57 3.14
N PRO A 52 20.70 -3.72 3.39
CA PRO A 52 21.71 -3.25 2.46
C PRO A 52 21.56 -3.86 1.05
N PRO A 53 22.11 -3.22 0.01
CA PRO A 53 22.14 -3.78 -1.34
C PRO A 53 22.69 -5.22 -1.35
N GLY A 54 22.01 -6.12 -2.06
CA GLY A 54 22.38 -7.53 -2.16
C GLY A 54 22.17 -8.36 -0.89
N LYS A 55 21.56 -7.81 0.16
CA LYS A 55 21.25 -8.53 1.42
C LYS A 55 19.75 -8.78 1.63
N TRP A 56 18.95 -8.58 0.58
CA TRP A 56 17.54 -8.89 0.62
C TRP A 56 17.31 -10.39 0.85
N PRO A 57 16.37 -10.75 1.72
CA PRO A 57 15.95 -12.14 1.85
C PRO A 57 15.26 -12.61 0.56
N PRO A 58 15.13 -13.92 0.36
CA PRO A 58 14.31 -14.44 -0.73
C PRO A 58 12.89 -13.87 -0.67
N ALA A 59 12.42 -13.32 -1.78
CA ALA A 59 11.06 -12.84 -1.89
C ALA A 59 10.07 -14.02 -1.92
N CYS A 60 8.89 -13.81 -1.35
CA CYS A 60 7.77 -14.71 -1.54
C CYS A 60 7.21 -14.52 -2.96
N PRO A 61 6.88 -15.60 -3.68
CA PRO A 61 6.34 -15.46 -5.02
C PRO A 61 4.90 -14.93 -4.97
N LEU A 62 4.72 -13.67 -5.36
CA LEU A 62 3.41 -13.15 -5.73
C LEU A 62 3.11 -13.53 -7.17
N LYS A 63 1.93 -14.09 -7.43
CA LYS A 63 1.46 -14.35 -8.79
C LYS A 63 0.43 -13.29 -9.15
N ALA A 64 0.76 -12.43 -10.10
CA ALA A 64 -0.20 -11.49 -10.67
C ALA A 64 -1.38 -12.24 -11.29
N LEU A 65 -2.58 -11.70 -11.10
CA LEU A 65 -3.81 -12.26 -11.65
C LEU A 65 -4.27 -11.40 -12.82
N GLU A 66 -4.70 -12.07 -13.89
CA GLU A 66 -5.28 -11.39 -15.05
C GLU A 66 -6.75 -11.03 -14.79
N ASN A 67 -7.15 -9.85 -15.25
CA ASN A 67 -8.55 -9.45 -15.25
C ASN A 67 -9.28 -10.20 -16.38
N THR A 68 -10.21 -11.07 -15.99
CA THR A 68 -10.99 -11.92 -16.91
C THR A 68 -12.31 -11.28 -17.35
N ALA A 69 -12.67 -10.10 -16.83
CA ALA A 69 -13.89 -9.38 -17.21
C ALA A 69 -13.68 -7.88 -17.45
N PRO A 70 -12.68 -7.47 -18.25
CA PRO A 70 -12.23 -6.07 -18.35
C PRO A 70 -13.28 -5.09 -18.88
N THR A 71 -14.36 -5.57 -19.52
CA THR A 71 -15.42 -4.74 -20.09
C THR A 71 -16.57 -4.45 -19.12
N THR A 72 -16.69 -5.22 -18.03
CA THR A 72 -17.83 -5.12 -17.08
C THR A 72 -17.39 -4.90 -15.64
N GLY A 73 -16.09 -4.71 -15.39
CA GLY A 73 -15.51 -4.52 -14.06
C GLY A 73 -14.15 -5.18 -13.94
N TYR A 74 -13.80 -5.62 -12.71
CA TYR A 74 -12.60 -6.42 -12.51
C TYR A 74 -12.93 -7.78 -11.90
N ARG A 75 -12.40 -8.82 -12.53
CA ARG A 75 -12.60 -10.19 -12.09
C ARG A 75 -11.31 -10.96 -12.17
N PHE A 76 -10.83 -11.42 -11.03
CA PHE A 76 -9.56 -12.12 -10.91
C PHE A 76 -9.78 -13.53 -10.38
N GLN A 77 -9.18 -14.51 -11.04
CA GLN A 77 -9.27 -15.91 -10.63
C GLN A 77 -7.89 -16.57 -10.74
N PRO A 78 -7.32 -17.07 -9.64
CA PRO A 78 -6.11 -17.87 -9.72
C PRO A 78 -6.36 -19.12 -10.57
N LYS A 79 -5.39 -19.45 -11.43
CA LYS A 79 -5.47 -20.63 -12.29
C LYS A 79 -5.71 -21.89 -11.46
N GLY A 80 -6.77 -22.62 -11.78
CA GLY A 80 -7.14 -23.87 -11.11
C GLY A 80 -7.80 -23.71 -9.73
N ALA A 81 -8.04 -22.47 -9.27
CA ALA A 81 -8.72 -22.24 -8.00
C ALA A 81 -10.24 -22.20 -8.17
N SER A 82 -10.95 -22.64 -7.13
CA SER A 82 -12.42 -22.61 -7.00
C SER A 82 -12.95 -21.31 -6.38
N ILE A 83 -12.10 -20.29 -6.27
CA ILE A 83 -12.42 -18.95 -5.78
C ILE A 83 -12.20 -17.91 -6.86
N ARG A 84 -12.94 -16.81 -6.76
CA ARG A 84 -12.84 -15.67 -7.65
C ARG A 84 -13.01 -14.39 -6.85
N LEU A 85 -12.21 -13.39 -7.19
CA LEU A 85 -12.34 -12.03 -6.69
C LEU A 85 -13.11 -11.22 -7.71
N ASP A 86 -14.26 -10.71 -7.29
CA ASP A 86 -15.05 -9.76 -8.06
C ASP A 86 -14.84 -8.37 -7.46
N ILE A 87 -14.61 -7.38 -8.33
CA ILE A 87 -14.54 -5.96 -7.98
C ILE A 87 -15.48 -5.18 -8.90
N ASP A 88 -16.40 -4.45 -8.29
CA ASP A 88 -17.43 -3.65 -8.94
C ASP A 88 -17.48 -2.24 -8.35
N GLU A 89 -17.99 -1.27 -9.11
CA GLU A 89 -18.24 0.09 -8.58
C GLU A 89 -19.64 0.15 -7.98
N ASP A 90 -19.77 0.77 -6.80
CA ASP A 90 -21.07 1.11 -6.23
C ASP A 90 -21.69 2.35 -6.90
N ALA A 91 -22.89 2.72 -6.48
CA ALA A 91 -23.62 3.86 -7.03
C ALA A 91 -22.89 5.21 -6.86
N ASP A 92 -21.97 5.30 -5.89
CA ASP A 92 -21.15 6.48 -5.63
C ASP A 92 -19.79 6.41 -6.37
N GLY A 93 -19.57 5.38 -7.18
CA GLY A 93 -18.34 5.15 -7.93
C GLY A 93 -17.18 4.61 -7.09
N ASN A 94 -17.44 4.12 -5.86
CA ASN A 94 -16.39 3.49 -5.06
C ASN A 94 -16.25 2.01 -5.45
N LEU A 95 -15.01 1.54 -5.59
CA LEU A 95 -14.74 0.14 -5.83
C LEU A 95 -15.07 -0.69 -4.58
N GLN A 96 -15.84 -1.75 -4.79
CA GLN A 96 -16.20 -2.76 -3.82
C GLN A 96 -15.57 -4.08 -4.27
N ALA A 97 -15.01 -4.83 -3.34
CA ALA A 97 -14.42 -6.14 -3.61
C ALA A 97 -15.09 -7.22 -2.79
N GLN A 98 -15.27 -8.40 -3.38
CA GLN A 98 -15.76 -9.59 -2.70
C GLN A 98 -15.09 -10.85 -3.26
N LEU A 99 -14.75 -11.76 -2.36
CA LEU A 99 -14.36 -13.10 -2.74
C LEU A 99 -15.59 -14.01 -2.78
N VAL A 100 -15.74 -14.76 -3.86
CA VAL A 100 -16.84 -15.70 -4.09
C VAL A 100 -16.32 -17.07 -4.52
N ARG A 101 -17.15 -18.11 -4.40
CA ARG A 101 -16.92 -19.40 -5.05
C ARG A 101 -17.12 -19.26 -6.55
N SER A 102 -16.18 -19.74 -7.36
CA SER A 102 -16.26 -19.59 -8.82
C SER A 102 -17.44 -20.36 -9.43
N ALA A 103 -17.81 -21.50 -8.86
CA ALA A 103 -18.82 -22.40 -9.43
C ALA A 103 -20.26 -21.86 -9.35
N ASN A 104 -20.60 -21.14 -8.27
CA ASN A 104 -21.97 -20.73 -7.98
C ASN A 104 -22.10 -19.29 -7.47
N GLY A 105 -21.00 -18.52 -7.39
CA GLY A 105 -21.01 -17.14 -6.91
C GLY A 105 -21.29 -16.99 -5.41
N GLN A 106 -21.31 -18.08 -4.64
CA GLN A 106 -21.55 -17.99 -3.19
C GLN A 106 -20.45 -17.14 -2.52
N PRO A 107 -20.81 -16.11 -1.74
CA PRO A 107 -19.84 -15.32 -1.00
C PRO A 107 -18.96 -16.16 -0.07
N LEU A 108 -17.65 -15.91 -0.14
CA LEU A 108 -16.63 -16.44 0.76
C LEU A 108 -16.07 -15.37 1.70
N SER A 109 -16.34 -14.10 1.41
CA SER A 109 -16.03 -12.96 2.26
C SER A 109 -17.21 -11.99 2.30
N ALA A 110 -17.21 -11.11 3.30
CA ALA A 110 -18.01 -9.88 3.23
C ALA A 110 -17.54 -9.02 2.05
N ARG A 111 -18.44 -8.16 1.55
CA ARG A 111 -18.10 -7.08 0.62
C ARG A 111 -17.31 -6.00 1.34
N TYR A 112 -16.33 -5.43 0.64
CA TYR A 112 -15.42 -4.45 1.20
C TYR A 112 -15.18 -3.27 0.26
N ALA A 113 -15.26 -2.05 0.80
CA ALA A 113 -14.93 -0.84 0.04
C ALA A 113 -13.41 -0.67 -0.06
N LEU A 114 -12.88 -0.74 -1.27
CA LEU A 114 -11.46 -0.50 -1.50
C LEU A 114 -11.10 0.95 -1.16
N THR A 115 -9.98 1.11 -0.46
CA THR A 115 -9.47 2.42 -0.06
C THR A 115 -8.42 2.91 -1.05
N GLY A 116 -8.47 4.19 -1.40
CA GLY A 116 -7.56 4.84 -2.35
C GLY A 116 -8.28 5.33 -3.59
N SER A 117 -7.55 5.66 -4.65
CA SER A 117 -8.13 6.11 -5.92
C SER A 117 -8.29 4.94 -6.90
N THR A 118 -9.35 4.95 -7.71
CA THR A 118 -9.50 4.06 -8.87
C THR A 118 -8.33 4.18 -9.84
N LEU A 119 -7.79 5.39 -10.01
CA LEU A 119 -6.59 5.67 -10.82
C LEU A 119 -5.30 5.06 -10.22
N GLY A 120 -5.33 4.68 -8.94
CA GLY A 120 -4.22 4.04 -8.25
C GLY A 120 -4.32 2.51 -8.21
N PHE A 121 -5.30 1.90 -8.88
CA PHE A 121 -5.42 0.44 -8.91
C PHE A 121 -4.21 -0.17 -9.63
N ASP A 122 -3.39 -0.94 -8.90
CA ASP A 122 -2.12 -1.51 -9.39
C ASP A 122 -2.29 -2.99 -9.77
N GLY A 123 -3.31 -3.67 -9.21
CA GLY A 123 -3.69 -5.02 -9.60
C GLY A 123 -4.09 -5.92 -8.45
N ALA A 124 -4.36 -7.18 -8.79
CA ALA A 124 -4.63 -8.25 -7.85
C ALA A 124 -3.59 -9.36 -7.98
N PHE A 125 -3.23 -9.98 -6.86
CA PHE A 125 -2.22 -11.00 -6.76
C PHE A 125 -2.73 -12.18 -5.92
N SER A 126 -2.18 -13.36 -6.18
CA SER A 126 -2.31 -14.51 -5.29
C SER A 126 -0.99 -14.85 -4.61
N ALA A 127 -1.08 -15.30 -3.37
CA ALA A 127 0.05 -15.71 -2.55
C ALA A 127 -0.38 -16.80 -1.56
N GLU A 128 0.59 -17.44 -0.90
CA GLU A 128 0.34 -18.30 0.26
C GLU A 128 0.62 -17.48 1.51
N LEU A 129 -0.39 -16.82 2.08
CA LEU A 129 -0.30 -15.99 3.28
C LEU A 129 -0.68 -16.78 4.54
N SER A 130 -1.56 -17.77 4.39
CA SER A 130 -1.96 -18.70 5.41
C SER A 130 -1.32 -20.08 5.17
N PRO A 131 -1.14 -20.90 6.22
CA PRO A 131 -0.53 -22.22 6.09
C PRO A 131 -1.49 -23.34 5.63
N ASP A 132 -2.72 -23.01 5.20
CA ASP A 132 -3.75 -23.99 4.88
C ASP A 132 -3.69 -24.52 3.43
N GLY A 133 -2.75 -24.03 2.63
CA GLY A 133 -2.52 -24.45 1.25
C GLY A 133 -3.58 -23.93 0.27
N ARG A 134 -4.53 -23.10 0.70
CA ARG A 134 -5.47 -22.41 -0.18
C ARG A 134 -4.82 -21.11 -0.69
N PRO A 135 -5.12 -20.68 -1.91
CA PRO A 135 -4.60 -19.42 -2.41
C PRO A 135 -5.26 -18.26 -1.67
N ASP A 136 -4.44 -17.40 -1.08
CA ASP A 136 -4.84 -16.11 -0.54
C ASP A 136 -4.72 -15.05 -1.63
N LEU A 137 -5.56 -14.03 -1.56
CA LEU A 137 -5.58 -12.96 -2.54
C LEU A 137 -5.23 -11.62 -1.90
N LEU A 138 -4.67 -10.72 -2.69
CA LEU A 138 -4.51 -9.34 -2.29
C LEU A 138 -4.73 -8.39 -3.47
N ILE A 139 -5.22 -7.19 -3.16
CA ILE A 139 -5.34 -6.07 -4.08
C ILE A 139 -4.38 -4.99 -3.62
N VAL A 140 -3.69 -4.36 -4.57
CA VAL A 140 -2.85 -3.19 -4.32
C VAL A 140 -3.52 -1.97 -4.92
N GLN A 141 -3.88 -1.00 -4.07
CA GLN A 141 -4.45 0.27 -4.50
C GLN A 141 -3.61 1.43 -3.97
N ARG A 142 -3.07 2.24 -4.86
CA ARG A 142 -2.26 3.42 -4.57
C ARG A 142 -3.15 4.65 -4.46
N SER A 143 -2.58 5.75 -3.96
CA SER A 143 -3.32 7.01 -3.78
C SER A 143 -3.72 7.70 -5.09
N GLY A 144 -3.01 7.43 -6.19
CA GLY A 144 -3.13 8.19 -7.44
C GLY A 144 -2.63 9.64 -7.34
N GLY A 145 -2.04 10.03 -6.21
CA GLY A 145 -1.45 11.35 -6.01
C GLY A 145 -0.10 11.52 -6.74
N ALA A 146 0.55 12.67 -6.53
CA ALA A 146 1.86 12.98 -7.10
C ALA A 146 2.97 13.07 -6.02
N GLY A 147 4.22 12.90 -6.44
CA GLY A 147 5.38 12.98 -5.54
C GLY A 147 5.35 11.92 -4.43
N LEU A 148 5.73 12.28 -3.20
CA LEU A 148 5.66 11.35 -2.06
C LEU A 148 4.24 10.83 -1.81
N ALA A 149 3.20 11.59 -2.16
CA ALA A 149 1.84 11.13 -1.96
C ALA A 149 1.50 9.92 -2.84
N ALA A 150 2.11 9.79 -4.03
CA ALA A 150 1.92 8.67 -4.95
C ALA A 150 2.33 7.31 -4.34
N GLY A 151 3.25 7.34 -3.37
CA GLY A 151 3.70 6.15 -2.67
C GLY A 151 2.70 5.63 -1.64
N TYR A 152 1.74 6.43 -1.15
CA TYR A 152 0.74 5.87 -0.23
C TYR A 152 -0.13 4.82 -0.92
N ALA A 153 -0.24 3.65 -0.30
CA ALA A 153 -1.04 2.55 -0.81
C ALA A 153 -1.78 1.81 0.30
N TRP A 154 -2.84 1.13 -0.11
CA TRP A 154 -3.67 0.24 0.68
C TRP A 154 -3.61 -1.14 0.05
N LEU A 155 -3.11 -2.10 0.84
CA LEU A 155 -3.14 -3.51 0.51
C LEU A 155 -4.42 -4.08 1.13
N THR A 156 -5.35 -4.54 0.30
CA THR A 156 -6.52 -5.30 0.76
C THR A 156 -6.18 -6.78 0.65
N VAL A 157 -6.10 -7.49 1.76
CA VAL A 157 -5.77 -8.92 1.80
C VAL A 157 -7.01 -9.76 2.12
N PHE A 158 -7.16 -10.88 1.44
CA PHE A 158 -8.17 -11.91 1.66
C PHE A 158 -7.44 -13.18 2.07
N VAL A 159 -7.46 -13.48 3.36
CA VAL A 159 -6.73 -14.61 3.94
C VAL A 159 -7.71 -15.72 4.31
N SER A 160 -7.43 -16.94 3.86
CA SER A 160 -8.24 -18.11 4.12
C SER A 160 -8.29 -18.42 5.62
N GLN A 161 -9.49 -18.76 6.10
CA GLN A 161 -9.71 -19.19 7.47
C GLN A 161 -10.90 -20.16 7.53
N GLY A 162 -10.60 -21.46 7.62
CA GLY A 162 -11.64 -22.49 7.63
C GLY A 162 -12.34 -22.56 6.27
N ASP A 163 -13.65 -22.30 6.24
CA ASP A 163 -14.48 -22.33 5.03
C ASP A 163 -14.64 -20.96 4.34
N ARG A 164 -14.16 -19.89 4.97
CA ARG A 164 -14.31 -18.49 4.56
C ARG A 164 -12.96 -17.77 4.43
N TYR A 165 -13.03 -16.50 4.05
CA TYR A 165 -11.88 -15.60 4.02
C TYR A 165 -12.12 -14.39 4.90
N VAL A 166 -11.07 -14.00 5.60
CA VAL A 166 -11.01 -12.77 6.38
C VAL A 166 -10.37 -11.68 5.55
N VAL A 167 -10.95 -10.49 5.61
CA VAL A 167 -10.49 -9.33 4.84
C VAL A 167 -9.87 -8.30 5.78
N SER A 168 -8.68 -7.82 5.42
CA SER A 168 -7.99 -6.76 6.16
C SER A 168 -7.42 -5.72 5.22
N SER A 169 -7.31 -4.48 5.70
CA SER A 169 -6.63 -3.40 5.01
C SER A 169 -5.32 -3.07 5.71
N ILE A 170 -4.26 -2.92 4.93
CA ILE A 170 -2.90 -2.59 5.40
C ILE A 170 -2.42 -1.38 4.63
N GLU A 171 -2.18 -0.30 5.34
CA GLU A 171 -1.57 0.90 4.78
C GLU A 171 -0.06 0.72 4.66
N SER A 172 0.50 0.82 3.46
CA SER A 172 1.95 0.75 3.27
C SER A 172 2.40 1.78 2.25
N TYR A 173 3.63 2.24 2.42
CA TYR A 173 4.27 3.13 1.46
C TYR A 173 4.98 2.31 0.40
N ASP A 174 4.55 2.50 -0.83
CA ASP A 174 5.09 1.99 -2.07
C ASP A 174 5.33 0.46 -2.03
N PRO A 175 4.30 -0.35 -1.72
CA PRO A 175 4.49 -1.78 -1.61
C PRO A 175 4.96 -2.36 -2.94
N ALA A 176 5.96 -3.24 -2.88
CA ALA A 176 6.53 -3.90 -4.04
C ALA A 176 6.65 -5.41 -3.82
N PRO A 177 6.82 -6.23 -4.88
CA PRO A 177 6.95 -7.68 -4.75
C PRO A 177 8.09 -8.13 -3.80
N HIS A 178 9.17 -7.35 -3.68
CA HIS A 178 10.29 -7.66 -2.80
C HIS A 178 10.01 -7.44 -1.31
N ASP A 179 8.94 -6.71 -0.95
CA ASP A 179 8.50 -6.54 0.43
C ASP A 179 7.83 -7.80 0.99
N TRP A 180 7.43 -8.72 0.11
CA TRP A 180 6.90 -10.01 0.49
C TRP A 180 8.06 -10.97 0.68
N LEU A 181 8.27 -11.43 1.92
CA LEU A 181 9.38 -12.28 2.29
C LEU A 181 8.93 -13.73 2.39
N LYS A 182 9.79 -14.64 1.92
CA LYS A 182 9.69 -16.04 2.27
C LYS A 182 10.43 -16.27 3.60
N PRO A 183 9.73 -16.54 4.71
CA PRO A 183 10.40 -16.90 5.96
C PRO A 183 11.13 -18.25 5.77
N GLY A 184 12.34 -18.37 6.31
CA GLY A 184 13.21 -19.51 6.02
C GLY A 184 12.63 -20.89 6.43
N ARG A 185 11.78 -20.94 7.45
CA ARG A 185 11.13 -22.19 7.93
C ARG A 185 9.61 -22.20 7.78
N ALA A 186 8.97 -21.04 7.65
CA ALA A 186 7.52 -20.98 7.48
C ALA A 186 7.16 -21.17 6.00
N LYS A 187 5.98 -21.74 5.75
CA LYS A 187 5.50 -22.03 4.40
C LYS A 187 4.76 -20.86 3.76
N HIS A 188 4.34 -19.89 4.58
CA HIS A 188 3.57 -18.73 4.16
C HIS A 188 4.40 -17.45 4.09
N CYS A 189 3.96 -16.48 3.31
CA CYS A 189 4.63 -15.19 3.13
C CYS A 189 4.48 -14.28 4.35
N GLN A 190 5.50 -13.45 4.57
CA GLN A 190 5.44 -12.31 5.46
C GLN A 190 5.52 -11.01 4.65
N LEU A 191 5.00 -9.91 5.18
CA LEU A 191 5.05 -8.60 4.52
C LEU A 191 5.92 -7.63 5.32
N ILE A 192 6.78 -6.89 4.62
CA ILE A 192 7.36 -5.66 5.15
C ILE A 192 6.38 -4.52 4.87
N GLN A 193 5.81 -3.94 5.93
CA GLN A 193 5.07 -2.70 5.81
C GLN A 193 6.03 -1.53 6.02
N THR A 194 6.03 -0.60 5.07
CA THR A 194 6.80 0.63 5.13
C THR A 194 5.88 1.78 5.53
N THR A 195 6.29 2.58 6.50
CA THR A 195 5.48 3.71 6.99
C THR A 195 6.37 4.94 7.19
N PRO A 196 6.11 6.06 6.49
CA PRO A 196 6.74 7.33 6.80
C PRO A 196 6.18 7.88 8.12
N ILE A 197 7.05 8.28 9.04
CA ILE A 197 6.68 8.91 10.31
C ILE A 197 7.44 10.21 10.48
N TRP A 198 6.72 11.28 10.81
CA TRP A 198 7.30 12.54 11.23
C TRP A 198 7.14 12.70 12.75
N THR A 199 8.16 13.23 13.42
CA THR A 199 8.05 13.62 14.84
C THR A 199 9.03 14.73 15.21
N ASP A 200 8.58 15.63 16.08
CA ASP A 200 9.36 16.70 16.73
C ASP A 200 9.99 16.26 18.06
N ALA A 201 9.59 15.11 18.60
CA ALA A 201 10.03 14.60 19.90
C ALA A 201 11.29 13.73 19.77
N THR A 202 12.37 14.28 19.22
CA THR A 202 13.65 13.57 19.06
C THR A 202 14.68 13.97 20.11
N ARG A 203 15.75 13.17 20.27
CA ARG A 203 16.81 13.41 21.25
C ARG A 203 17.61 14.70 21.00
N ASP A 204 17.66 15.17 19.76
CA ASP A 204 18.35 16.41 19.41
C ASP A 204 17.42 17.64 19.46
N GLY A 205 16.18 17.47 19.91
CA GLY A 205 15.19 18.54 20.05
C GLY A 205 14.67 19.10 18.73
N ARG A 206 14.95 18.47 17.58
CA ARG A 206 14.48 18.91 16.27
C ARG A 206 13.49 17.91 15.67
N ALA A 207 12.70 18.38 14.72
CA ALA A 207 11.82 17.53 13.94
C ALA A 207 12.58 16.75 12.87
N HIS A 208 12.24 15.47 12.72
CA HIS A 208 12.79 14.57 11.70
C HIS A 208 11.69 13.68 11.12
N SER A 209 11.93 13.21 9.90
CA SER A 209 11.14 12.18 9.25
C SER A 209 11.90 10.85 9.25
N PHE A 210 11.18 9.75 9.36
CA PHE A 210 11.73 8.40 9.44
C PHE A 210 10.95 7.48 8.50
N TRP A 211 11.65 6.53 7.89
CA TRP A 211 11.04 5.33 7.33
C TRP A 211 11.00 4.26 8.42
N VAL A 212 9.82 3.73 8.67
CA VAL A 212 9.60 2.66 9.65
C VAL A 212 9.20 1.40 8.91
N TYR A 213 9.97 0.33 9.12
CA TYR A 213 9.73 -0.97 8.54
C TYR A 213 9.24 -1.91 9.62
N GLN A 214 8.03 -2.42 9.44
CA GLN A 214 7.40 -3.43 10.30
C GLN A 214 7.33 -4.76 9.55
N LEU A 215 7.43 -5.87 10.27
CA LEU A 215 7.21 -7.20 9.71
C LEU A 215 5.82 -7.70 10.12
N LEU A 216 5.05 -8.15 9.14
CA LEU A 216 3.71 -8.70 9.33
C LEU A 216 3.66 -10.17 8.94
N ASP A 217 2.88 -10.91 9.71
CA ASP A 217 2.41 -12.26 9.42
C ASP A 217 0.89 -12.25 9.30
N PHE A 218 0.33 -13.22 8.62
CA PHE A 218 -1.10 -13.41 8.37
C PHE A 218 -1.64 -14.69 9.02
N ALA A 219 -0.86 -15.33 9.89
CA ALA A 219 -1.28 -16.50 10.65
C ALA A 219 -2.64 -16.28 11.34
N HIS A 220 -3.56 -17.22 11.13
CA HIS A 220 -4.95 -17.20 11.61
C HIS A 220 -5.85 -16.14 10.95
N GLY A 221 -5.58 -15.79 9.68
CA GLY A 221 -6.49 -14.98 8.86
C GLY A 221 -6.38 -13.48 9.08
N GLN A 222 -5.53 -13.00 9.99
CA GLN A 222 -5.44 -11.59 10.36
C GLN A 222 -3.98 -11.12 10.33
N PRO A 223 -3.69 -9.93 9.76
CA PRO A 223 -2.35 -9.38 9.80
C PRO A 223 -1.94 -9.01 11.23
N ARG A 224 -0.72 -9.39 11.61
CA ARG A 224 -0.14 -9.12 12.94
C ARG A 224 1.32 -8.75 12.82
N TYR A 225 1.75 -7.78 13.63
CA TYR A 225 3.17 -7.45 13.74
C TYR A 225 3.95 -8.59 14.40
N VAL A 226 4.97 -9.08 13.72
CA VAL A 226 5.88 -10.14 14.18
C VAL A 226 7.34 -9.68 14.15
N ASN A 227 7.60 -8.42 14.47
CA ASN A 227 8.94 -7.83 14.42
C ASN A 227 10.03 -8.64 15.14
N GLN A 228 9.68 -9.31 16.24
CA GLN A 228 10.62 -10.12 17.01
C GLN A 228 11.00 -11.43 16.29
N ALA A 229 10.24 -11.85 15.27
CA ALA A 229 10.55 -13.04 14.48
C ALA A 229 11.78 -12.85 13.57
N ARG A 230 12.25 -11.61 13.37
CA ARG A 230 13.40 -11.32 12.52
C ARG A 230 14.24 -10.18 13.08
N ALA A 231 15.52 -10.47 13.30
CA ALA A 231 16.50 -9.45 13.67
C ALA A 231 16.49 -8.28 12.67
N GLY A 232 16.52 -7.06 13.20
CA GLY A 232 16.44 -5.83 12.41
C GLY A 232 15.06 -5.16 12.42
N PHE A 233 13.98 -5.86 12.82
CA PHE A 233 12.64 -5.28 12.91
C PHE A 233 12.22 -4.98 14.37
N PRO A 234 11.43 -3.92 14.62
CA PRO A 234 11.11 -2.85 13.68
C PRO A 234 12.34 -2.01 13.37
N LEU A 235 12.52 -1.63 12.10
CA LEU A 235 13.63 -0.77 11.71
C LEU A 235 13.16 0.67 11.53
N TRP A 236 13.83 1.60 12.18
CA TRP A 236 13.60 3.04 11.99
C TRP A 236 14.80 3.64 11.30
N VAL A 237 14.64 4.18 10.11
CA VAL A 237 15.71 4.78 9.31
C VAL A 237 15.43 6.27 9.16
N ASP A 238 16.43 7.12 9.36
CA ASP A 238 16.28 8.55 9.08
C ASP A 238 15.98 8.78 7.60
N TYR A 239 14.96 9.57 7.28
CA TYR A 239 14.79 10.13 5.95
C TYR A 239 15.93 11.11 5.69
N ARG A 240 16.70 10.89 4.62
CA ARG A 240 17.81 11.76 4.21
C ARG A 240 17.68 12.06 2.72
N TYR A 241 18.68 12.72 2.14
CA TYR A 241 18.81 12.83 0.67
C TYR A 241 19.81 11.81 0.10
N LYS A 242 20.19 10.81 0.90
CA LYS A 242 21.14 9.76 0.54
C LYS A 242 20.76 8.43 1.19
N ALA A 243 21.18 7.33 0.58
CA ALA A 243 20.90 6.00 1.08
C ALA A 243 21.34 5.77 2.53
N SER A 244 20.46 5.09 3.26
CA SER A 244 20.65 4.68 4.63
C SER A 244 19.83 3.43 4.91
N HIS A 245 20.46 2.41 5.46
CA HIS A 245 19.81 1.18 5.95
C HIS A 245 20.04 1.01 7.45
N ARG A 246 20.51 2.08 8.11
CA ARG A 246 20.95 2.05 9.49
C ARG A 246 19.83 2.51 10.40
N ALA A 247 19.68 1.80 11.52
CA ALA A 247 18.78 2.22 12.58
C ALA A 247 19.15 3.63 13.08
N THR A 248 18.14 4.49 13.20
CA THR A 248 18.30 5.82 13.76
C THR A 248 18.72 5.76 15.23
N ARG A 249 19.59 6.69 15.60
CA ARG A 249 20.00 6.94 16.99
C ARG A 249 19.32 8.19 17.57
N LYS A 250 18.50 8.89 16.77
CA LYS A 250 17.82 10.14 17.13
C LYS A 250 16.60 9.94 18.05
N LEU A 251 16.09 8.71 18.16
CA LEU A 251 14.94 8.37 18.99
C LEU A 251 15.32 7.34 20.06
N SER A 252 14.85 7.55 21.28
CA SER A 252 14.78 6.51 22.31
C SER A 252 13.67 5.49 21.98
N ALA A 253 13.64 4.36 22.67
CA ALA A 253 12.57 3.38 22.51
C ALA A 253 11.19 3.97 22.83
N GLN A 254 11.07 4.75 23.91
CA GLN A 254 9.84 5.43 24.29
C GLN A 254 9.39 6.45 23.23
N GLN A 255 10.32 7.22 22.66
CA GLN A 255 10.00 8.16 21.58
C GLN A 255 9.50 7.45 20.32
N LYS A 256 10.11 6.31 19.95
CA LYS A 256 9.62 5.48 18.83
C LYS A 256 8.20 4.96 19.08
N GLN A 257 7.92 4.46 20.28
CA GLN A 257 6.58 3.99 20.64
C GLN A 257 5.55 5.12 20.59
N ALA A 258 5.88 6.28 21.15
CA ALA A 258 4.99 7.45 21.13
C ALA A 258 4.73 7.97 19.71
N ALA A 259 5.77 8.04 18.87
CA ALA A 259 5.65 8.45 17.47
C ALA A 259 4.83 7.44 16.66
N TRP A 260 5.03 6.14 16.88
CA TRP A 260 4.25 5.08 16.23
C TRP A 260 2.77 5.13 16.63
N ALA A 261 2.48 5.40 17.90
CA ALA A 261 1.10 5.51 18.40
C ALA A 261 0.34 6.70 17.79
N LYS A 262 1.05 7.77 17.42
CA LYS A 262 0.49 9.00 16.83
C LYS A 262 0.56 9.05 15.30
N ARG A 263 0.93 7.96 14.63
CA ARG A 263 1.06 7.94 13.18
C ARG A 263 -0.30 8.19 12.52
N ASP A 264 -0.28 8.93 11.41
CA ASP A 264 -1.47 9.18 10.56
C ASP A 264 -1.65 8.13 9.45
N PHE A 265 -0.64 7.27 9.25
CA PHE A 265 -0.60 6.26 8.19
C PHE A 265 0.15 5.02 8.70
N GLY A 266 -0.06 3.87 8.06
CA GLY A 266 0.52 2.59 8.48
C GLY A 266 -0.41 1.86 9.46
N HIS A 267 -1.71 2.08 9.35
CA HIS A 267 -2.71 1.33 10.08
C HIS A 267 -2.89 -0.07 9.47
N ILE A 268 -3.17 -1.03 10.35
CA ILE A 268 -3.73 -2.33 9.98
C ILE A 268 -5.06 -2.43 10.69
N GLY A 269 -6.06 -2.96 10.00
CA GLY A 269 -7.38 -3.08 10.58
C GLY A 269 -8.29 -3.98 9.77
N PRO A 270 -9.46 -4.29 10.34
CA PRO A 270 -10.52 -4.88 9.53
C PRO A 270 -10.78 -3.97 8.35
N ALA A 271 -11.04 -4.60 7.21
CA ALA A 271 -11.49 -3.89 6.04
C ALA A 271 -12.86 -3.24 6.39
N LYS A 272 -12.95 -1.90 6.35
CA LYS A 272 -14.21 -1.12 6.42
C LYS A 272 -15.35 -1.72 5.56
N PRO A 273 -16.40 -2.30 6.18
CA PRO A 273 -17.51 -2.91 5.45
C PRO A 273 -18.09 -1.97 4.39
N ALA A 274 -18.53 -2.53 3.26
CA ALA A 274 -19.32 -1.77 2.29
C ALA A 274 -20.55 -1.16 2.99
N ALA A 275 -20.87 0.09 2.70
CA ALA A 275 -21.99 0.80 3.33
C ALA A 275 -23.36 0.19 2.98
N THR A 276 -23.42 -0.56 1.89
CA THR A 276 -24.66 -1.12 1.35
C THR A 276 -24.58 -2.65 1.35
N PRO A 277 -25.29 -3.36 2.23
CA PRO A 277 -25.69 -4.72 1.92
C PRO A 277 -26.66 -4.65 0.73
N LEU A 278 -26.38 -5.37 -0.36
CA LEU A 278 -27.38 -5.52 -1.41
C LEU A 278 -28.54 -6.42 -0.91
N PRO A 279 -29.77 -6.20 -1.42
CA PRO A 279 -30.98 -6.87 -1.00
C PRO A 279 -30.93 -8.40 -1.11
#